data_AF-A0A178W5U8-F1
#
_entry.id   AF-A0A178W5U8-F1
#
_cell.length_a   1.000
_cell.length_b   1.000
_cell.length_c   1.000
_cell.angle_alpha   90.00
_cell.angle_beta   90.00
_cell.angle_gamma   90.00
#
_symmetry.space_group_name_H-M   'P 1'
#
loop_
_entity.id
_entity.type
_entity.pdbx_description
1 polymer ?
#
loop_
_entity_poly.entity_id
_entity_poly.type
_entity_poly.pdbx_seq_one_letter_code
_entity_poly.pdbx_strand_id
1 'polypeptide(L)'
;MAAKRGRNRSPSPDPEGMFAGMVVFMVEIGVQRRRLQIWKQKLVQMGAVIEEDRVTKKVTHVLAMNLEALLHKFGKERLSHFTARLMLYQWLEDSLTSGEKANEDLYVLKIDSEEVDKPKKSLPAISGSEDQSSPQKRTRYSPDAGDFKGVESHSNTQGSPDSPTSCSVPSTSASPGEGIAETLTSPQSESTSVYKPPDLNRNITEIFGKLINIYRALGEDRRSFSYYKAIPVIEKFPTRIESVDQLKHLPGIGKAMRDHIQEIVTTGKLSKLEHFETDEKVRTISLFGEVWGVGPATALKLYEKGHRTLEDLKNEDSLTHAQKLGLKYFDDIKTRIPRQEVQEMEQLLQRVGEETLPGVNIVCGGSYRRGKATCGDLDIVVTHPDGQSHKGFLTKFVKRLKEMNFLREDLIFSTHSEEGTDSGVDTYFGLCTYPGQELRRRIDFKVYPRDIYSFGLIAWTGNDVLNRRYGYDFICIHVSLNTFVGR
;
A
#
# COMPACT_ATOMS: atom_id res chain seq x y z
N MET A 1 33.49 -26.29 -19.51
CA MET A 1 32.03 -26.21 -19.75
C MET A 1 31.32 -26.40 -18.42
N ALA A 2 30.27 -25.64 -18.12
CA ALA A 2 29.44 -25.82 -16.92
C ALA A 2 27.95 -25.67 -17.31
N ALA A 3 27.09 -26.52 -16.77
CA ALA A 3 25.73 -26.71 -17.30
C ALA A 3 24.79 -25.52 -17.02
N LYS A 4 24.00 -25.14 -18.04
CA LYS A 4 22.90 -24.18 -17.88
C LYS A 4 21.85 -24.75 -16.93
N ARG A 5 21.55 -24.05 -15.82
CA ARG A 5 20.37 -24.38 -14.98
C ARG A 5 19.10 -24.26 -15.81
N GLY A 6 18.29 -25.32 -15.83
CA GLY A 6 17.09 -25.41 -16.64
C GLY A 6 15.97 -24.49 -16.18
N ARG A 7 15.05 -24.18 -17.10
CA ARG A 7 13.76 -23.52 -16.82
C ARG A 7 13.03 -24.25 -15.68
N ASN A 8 12.37 -23.49 -14.80
CA ASN A 8 11.37 -24.03 -13.87
C ASN A 8 10.32 -24.84 -14.65
N ARG A 9 10.39 -26.16 -14.56
CA ARG A 9 9.23 -27.02 -14.84
C ARG A 9 8.29 -26.91 -13.65
N SER A 10 6.99 -26.77 -13.92
CA SER A 10 5.98 -26.99 -12.88
C SER A 10 6.17 -28.39 -12.28
N PRO A 11 6.02 -28.58 -10.96
CA PRO A 11 6.05 -29.90 -10.35
C PRO A 11 5.06 -30.85 -11.05
N SER A 12 5.43 -32.12 -11.17
CA SER A 12 4.49 -33.15 -11.66
C SER A 12 3.28 -33.25 -10.73
N PRO A 13 2.08 -33.56 -11.25
CA PRO A 13 0.92 -33.86 -10.41
C PRO A 13 1.24 -34.99 -9.42
N ASP A 14 0.84 -34.80 -8.17
CA ASP A 14 0.86 -35.84 -7.15
C ASP A 14 -0.51 -36.52 -7.11
N PRO A 15 -0.66 -37.77 -7.62
CA PRO A 15 -1.95 -38.47 -7.65
C PRO A 15 -2.45 -38.88 -6.25
N GLU A 16 -1.59 -38.87 -5.23
CA GLU A 16 -1.95 -39.13 -3.82
C GLU A 16 -1.94 -37.84 -2.98
N GLY A 17 -1.86 -36.67 -3.63
CA GLY A 17 -1.87 -35.37 -2.96
C GLY A 17 -3.17 -35.11 -2.18
N MET A 18 -3.16 -34.11 -1.30
CA MET A 18 -4.25 -33.86 -0.33
C MET A 18 -5.66 -33.72 -0.95
N PHE A 19 -5.78 -33.31 -2.22
CA PHE A 19 -7.04 -33.18 -2.95
C PHE A 19 -7.33 -34.34 -3.91
N ALA A 20 -6.61 -35.47 -3.79
CA ALA A 20 -6.86 -36.70 -4.53
C ALA A 20 -8.34 -37.13 -4.46
N GLY A 21 -8.85 -37.62 -5.58
CA GLY A 21 -10.26 -38.01 -5.75
C GLY A 21 -11.25 -36.85 -5.92
N MET A 22 -10.84 -35.59 -5.76
CA MET A 22 -11.71 -34.44 -6.00
C MET A 22 -11.78 -34.09 -7.48
N VAL A 23 -13.01 -33.96 -7.99
CA VAL A 23 -13.30 -33.28 -9.26
C VAL A 23 -13.90 -31.91 -8.92
N VAL A 24 -13.24 -30.84 -9.35
CA VAL A 24 -13.52 -29.47 -8.93
C VAL A 24 -13.92 -28.61 -10.13
N PHE A 25 -15.07 -27.95 -10.04
CA PHE A 25 -15.44 -26.85 -10.93
C PHE A 25 -15.20 -25.51 -10.23
N MET A 26 -14.66 -24.53 -10.95
CA MET A 26 -14.24 -23.25 -10.38
C MET A 26 -15.00 -22.09 -11.04
N VAL A 27 -15.83 -21.38 -10.28
CA VAL A 27 -16.56 -20.20 -10.77
C VAL A 27 -15.61 -19.00 -10.85
N GLU A 28 -15.49 -18.42 -12.03
CA GLU A 28 -14.57 -17.30 -12.33
C GLU A 28 -15.07 -15.92 -11.86
N ILE A 29 -16.38 -15.79 -11.62
CA ILE A 29 -17.02 -14.52 -11.25
C ILE A 29 -16.48 -14.05 -9.89
N GLY A 30 -16.05 -12.79 -9.84
CA GLY A 30 -15.43 -12.18 -8.65
C GLY A 30 -13.96 -12.57 -8.41
N VAL A 31 -13.31 -13.34 -9.31
CA VAL A 31 -11.93 -13.81 -9.11
C VAL A 31 -10.98 -13.31 -10.20
N GLN A 32 -9.84 -12.75 -9.78
CA GLN A 32 -8.78 -12.34 -10.72
C GLN A 32 -8.24 -13.55 -11.51
N ARG A 33 -8.22 -13.47 -12.84
CA ARG A 33 -7.77 -14.55 -13.75
C ARG A 33 -6.44 -15.20 -13.35
N ARG A 34 -5.46 -14.41 -12.88
CA ARG A 34 -4.15 -14.92 -12.44
C ARG A 34 -4.24 -15.74 -11.14
N ARG A 35 -5.08 -15.34 -10.19
CA ARG A 35 -5.32 -16.06 -8.92
C ARG A 35 -6.01 -17.40 -9.21
N LEU A 36 -7.03 -17.37 -10.08
CA LEU A 36 -7.72 -18.56 -10.58
C LEU A 36 -6.76 -19.57 -11.24
N GLN A 37 -5.84 -19.08 -12.09
CA GLN A 37 -4.84 -19.94 -12.75
C GLN A 37 -3.86 -20.58 -11.76
N ILE A 38 -3.41 -19.85 -10.73
CA ILE A 38 -2.55 -20.38 -9.67
C ILE A 38 -3.28 -21.47 -8.87
N TRP A 39 -4.55 -21.26 -8.54
CA TRP A 39 -5.36 -22.27 -7.84
C TRP A 39 -5.62 -23.51 -8.69
N LYS A 40 -5.96 -23.38 -9.97
CA LYS A 40 -6.06 -24.52 -10.90
C LYS A 40 -4.77 -25.35 -10.90
N GLN A 41 -3.61 -24.67 -11.02
CA GLN A 41 -2.30 -25.34 -10.97
C GLN A 41 -2.06 -26.03 -9.64
N LYS A 42 -2.44 -25.43 -8.50
CA LYS A 42 -2.26 -26.01 -7.17
C LYS A 42 -3.15 -27.21 -6.90
N LEU A 43 -4.42 -27.13 -7.29
CA LEU A 43 -5.37 -28.25 -7.20
C LEU A 43 -4.87 -29.46 -8.00
N VAL A 44 -4.47 -29.26 -9.27
CA VAL A 44 -3.91 -30.33 -10.12
C VAL A 44 -2.57 -30.84 -9.58
N GLN A 45 -1.71 -29.96 -9.06
CA GLN A 45 -0.45 -30.38 -8.43
C GLN A 45 -0.69 -31.34 -7.26
N MET A 46 -1.81 -31.20 -6.54
CA MET A 46 -2.12 -31.92 -5.30
C MET A 46 -3.28 -32.91 -5.46
N GLY A 47 -3.46 -33.47 -6.66
CA GLY A 47 -4.29 -34.66 -6.91
C GLY A 47 -5.73 -34.41 -7.38
N ALA A 48 -6.19 -33.16 -7.46
CA ALA A 48 -7.53 -32.85 -7.95
C ALA A 48 -7.61 -32.78 -9.49
N VAL A 49 -8.78 -33.10 -10.03
CA VAL A 49 -9.14 -32.91 -11.45
C VAL A 49 -9.96 -31.64 -11.58
N ILE A 50 -9.63 -30.77 -12.55
CA ILE A 50 -10.41 -29.57 -12.86
C ILE A 50 -11.32 -29.83 -14.04
N GLU A 51 -12.61 -29.51 -13.88
CA GLU A 51 -13.61 -29.54 -14.96
C GLU A 51 -13.81 -28.08 -15.44
N GLU A 52 -13.50 -27.78 -16.71
CA GLU A 52 -13.44 -26.38 -17.18
C GLU A 52 -14.75 -25.87 -17.83
N ASP A 53 -15.45 -26.70 -18.60
CA ASP A 53 -16.54 -26.24 -19.48
C ASP A 53 -17.94 -26.31 -18.85
N ARG A 54 -18.25 -27.40 -18.13
CA ARG A 54 -19.61 -27.69 -17.63
C ARG A 54 -19.55 -28.48 -16.33
N VAL A 55 -20.45 -28.18 -15.39
CA VAL A 55 -20.65 -29.04 -14.21
C VAL A 55 -21.31 -30.34 -14.65
N THR A 56 -20.53 -31.42 -14.67
CA THR A 56 -21.03 -32.78 -14.93
C THR A 56 -21.36 -33.49 -13.61
N LYS A 57 -22.06 -34.64 -13.66
CA LYS A 57 -22.34 -35.49 -12.48
C LYS A 57 -21.08 -36.03 -11.78
N LYS A 58 -19.89 -35.87 -12.39
CA LYS A 58 -18.60 -36.24 -11.79
C LYS A 58 -18.05 -35.16 -10.85
N VAL A 59 -18.50 -33.92 -10.99
CA VAL A 59 -18.04 -32.80 -10.15
C VAL A 59 -18.44 -33.05 -8.71
N THR A 60 -17.43 -33.10 -7.84
CA THR A 60 -17.58 -33.29 -6.38
C THR A 60 -17.72 -31.96 -5.64
N HIS A 61 -17.05 -30.92 -6.14
CA HIS A 61 -16.95 -29.61 -5.49
C HIS A 61 -17.11 -28.48 -6.52
N VAL A 62 -17.86 -27.44 -6.16
CA VAL A 62 -17.97 -26.19 -6.91
C VAL A 62 -17.45 -25.06 -6.01
N LEU A 63 -16.30 -24.48 -6.38
CA LEU A 63 -15.70 -23.37 -5.64
C LEU A 63 -16.16 -22.02 -6.24
N ALA A 64 -16.51 -21.05 -5.38
CA ALA A 64 -17.03 -19.76 -5.82
C ALA A 64 -16.65 -18.57 -4.93
N MET A 65 -16.85 -17.36 -5.49
CA MET A 65 -16.77 -16.05 -4.82
C MET A 65 -17.49 -16.05 -3.47
N ASN A 66 -18.80 -16.24 -3.61
CA ASN A 66 -19.84 -16.12 -2.60
C ASN A 66 -21.11 -16.81 -3.20
N LEU A 67 -22.24 -16.77 -2.50
CA LEU A 67 -23.50 -17.33 -3.01
C LEU A 67 -23.99 -16.62 -4.28
N GLU A 68 -23.79 -15.30 -4.38
CA GLU A 68 -24.20 -14.49 -5.53
C GLU A 68 -23.48 -14.91 -6.83
N ALA A 69 -22.17 -15.18 -6.77
CA ALA A 69 -21.40 -15.69 -7.89
C ALA A 69 -21.89 -17.07 -8.38
N LEU A 70 -22.35 -17.95 -7.49
CA LEU A 70 -23.00 -19.20 -7.86
C LEU A 70 -24.34 -18.95 -8.55
N LEU A 71 -25.20 -18.12 -7.95
CA LEU A 71 -26.52 -17.79 -8.48
C LEU A 71 -26.40 -17.13 -9.87
N HIS A 72 -25.44 -16.24 -10.09
CA HIS A 72 -25.17 -15.62 -11.38
C HIS A 72 -24.64 -16.63 -12.42
N LYS A 73 -23.81 -17.60 -12.04
CA LYS A 73 -23.25 -18.58 -12.99
C LYS A 73 -24.25 -19.67 -13.40
N PHE A 74 -25.16 -20.06 -12.49
CA PHE A 74 -26.00 -21.25 -12.65
C PHE A 74 -27.51 -21.03 -12.51
N GLY A 75 -27.95 -20.00 -11.78
CA GLY A 75 -29.36 -19.80 -11.40
C GLY A 75 -29.79 -20.69 -10.22
N LYS A 76 -30.78 -20.22 -9.44
CA LYS A 76 -31.26 -20.90 -8.21
C LYS A 76 -31.76 -22.33 -8.49
N GLU A 77 -32.54 -22.51 -9.55
CA GLU A 77 -33.12 -23.79 -9.94
C GLU A 77 -32.07 -24.86 -10.27
N ARG A 78 -31.02 -24.51 -11.04
CA ARG A 78 -30.01 -25.51 -11.41
C ARG A 78 -29.17 -25.94 -10.21
N LEU A 79 -28.88 -25.01 -9.30
CA LEU A 79 -28.09 -25.29 -8.10
C LEU A 79 -28.81 -26.21 -7.11
N SER A 80 -30.15 -26.14 -7.00
CA SER A 80 -30.91 -27.06 -6.12
C SER A 80 -30.83 -28.53 -6.57
N HIS A 81 -30.42 -28.78 -7.82
CA HIS A 81 -30.19 -30.11 -8.37
C HIS A 81 -28.71 -30.54 -8.39
N PHE A 82 -27.80 -29.77 -7.81
CA PHE A 82 -26.38 -30.14 -7.75
C PHE A 82 -26.13 -31.13 -6.61
N THR A 83 -25.48 -32.25 -6.92
CA THR A 83 -24.97 -33.23 -5.94
C THR A 83 -23.56 -32.89 -5.42
N ALA A 84 -22.96 -31.81 -5.93
CA ALA A 84 -21.63 -31.34 -5.58
C ALA A 84 -21.67 -30.42 -4.34
N ARG A 85 -20.63 -30.45 -3.50
CA ARG A 85 -20.46 -29.49 -2.40
C ARG A 85 -20.20 -28.08 -2.97
N LEU A 86 -21.05 -27.12 -2.59
CA LEU A 86 -20.92 -25.71 -2.96
C LEU A 86 -20.07 -25.01 -1.88
N MET A 87 -18.95 -24.41 -2.27
CA MET A 87 -17.89 -24.01 -1.32
C MET A 87 -17.33 -22.62 -1.64
N LEU A 88 -16.96 -21.87 -0.60
CA LEU A 88 -16.15 -20.65 -0.73
C LEU A 88 -14.71 -20.98 -1.15
N TYR A 89 -14.08 -20.12 -1.96
CA TYR A 89 -12.64 -20.22 -2.24
C TYR A 89 -11.75 -20.11 -0.99
N GLN A 90 -12.23 -19.48 0.09
CA GLN A 90 -11.51 -19.39 1.36
C GLN A 90 -11.10 -20.78 1.90
N TRP A 91 -11.94 -21.80 1.71
CA TRP A 91 -11.61 -23.18 2.07
C TRP A 91 -10.33 -23.68 1.39
N LEU A 92 -10.15 -23.36 0.10
CA LEU A 92 -8.97 -23.73 -0.67
C LEU A 92 -7.75 -22.94 -0.21
N GLU A 93 -7.91 -21.65 0.10
CA GLU A 93 -6.83 -20.80 0.62
C GLU A 93 -6.33 -21.30 1.98
N ASP A 94 -7.24 -21.60 2.89
CA ASP A 94 -6.93 -22.08 4.24
C ASP A 94 -6.30 -23.47 4.17
N SER A 95 -6.81 -24.36 3.31
CA SER A 95 -6.22 -25.70 3.08
C SER A 95 -4.81 -25.62 2.47
N LEU A 96 -4.58 -24.73 1.51
CA LEU A 96 -3.25 -24.52 0.91
C LEU A 96 -2.26 -23.84 1.89
N THR A 97 -2.77 -23.11 2.88
CA THR A 97 -1.97 -22.40 3.88
C THR A 97 -1.58 -23.31 5.05
N SER A 98 -2.49 -24.16 5.51
CA SER A 98 -2.22 -25.17 6.54
C SER A 98 -1.42 -26.37 6.01
N GLY A 99 -1.60 -26.72 4.73
CA GLY A 99 -1.05 -27.93 4.12
C GLY A 99 -1.91 -29.19 4.34
N GLU A 100 -3.09 -29.05 4.94
CA GLU A 100 -4.07 -30.11 5.19
C GLU A 100 -5.49 -29.65 4.81
N LYS A 101 -6.43 -30.58 4.58
CA LYS A 101 -7.80 -30.20 4.20
C LYS A 101 -8.49 -29.50 5.37
N ALA A 102 -8.83 -28.22 5.19
CA ALA A 102 -9.65 -27.48 6.14
C ALA A 102 -11.04 -28.13 6.27
N ASN A 103 -11.68 -27.99 7.43
CA ASN A 103 -13.02 -28.54 7.66
C ASN A 103 -14.03 -27.92 6.69
N GLU A 104 -14.51 -28.71 5.73
CA GLU A 104 -15.38 -28.26 4.65
C GLU A 104 -16.70 -27.64 5.16
N ASP A 105 -17.26 -28.14 6.25
CA ASP A 105 -18.59 -27.72 6.74
C ASP A 105 -18.64 -26.25 7.21
N LEU A 106 -17.47 -25.63 7.48
CA LEU A 106 -17.34 -24.21 7.81
C LEU A 106 -17.46 -23.26 6.61
N TYR A 107 -17.38 -23.78 5.38
CA TYR A 107 -17.29 -23.00 4.14
C TYR A 107 -18.36 -23.35 3.10
N VAL A 108 -19.34 -24.20 3.47
CA VAL A 108 -20.46 -24.60 2.61
C VAL A 108 -21.39 -23.42 2.35
N LEU A 109 -21.62 -23.14 1.07
CA LEU A 109 -22.60 -22.15 0.60
C LEU A 109 -23.99 -22.78 0.59
N LYS A 110 -24.82 -22.41 1.58
CA LYS A 110 -26.22 -22.84 1.66
C LYS A 110 -27.09 -22.02 0.72
N ILE A 111 -28.11 -22.67 0.15
CA ILE A 111 -29.13 -22.02 -0.69
C ILE A 111 -30.42 -22.07 0.12
N ASP A 112 -30.85 -20.93 0.63
CA ASP A 112 -32.07 -20.87 1.43
C ASP A 112 -33.31 -21.10 0.55
N SER A 113 -34.09 -22.09 0.96
CA SER A 113 -35.38 -22.41 0.36
C SER A 113 -36.48 -21.56 0.98
N GLU A 114 -37.16 -20.81 0.11
CA GLU A 114 -38.40 -20.05 0.32
C GLU A 114 -38.32 -18.73 1.13
N GLU A 115 -38.81 -17.66 0.50
CA GLU A 115 -39.35 -16.48 1.18
C GLU A 115 -40.82 -16.75 1.53
N VAL A 116 -41.26 -16.35 2.72
CA VAL A 116 -42.68 -16.17 3.06
C VAL A 116 -42.85 -14.79 3.72
N ASP A 117 -44.04 -14.21 3.54
CA ASP A 117 -44.32 -12.78 3.63
C ASP A 117 -44.14 -12.10 5.02
N LYS A 118 -44.08 -10.77 4.93
CA LYS A 118 -43.93 -9.68 5.95
C LYS A 118 -44.78 -9.82 7.24
N PRO A 119 -44.48 -9.08 8.36
CA PRO A 119 -44.07 -7.66 8.33
C PRO A 119 -43.09 -7.11 9.39
N LYS A 120 -42.71 -5.84 9.16
CA LYS A 120 -41.85 -4.97 9.98
C LYS A 120 -42.21 -4.96 11.48
N LYS A 121 -41.19 -5.02 12.35
CA LYS A 121 -41.16 -4.24 13.62
C LYS A 121 -39.74 -4.04 14.17
N SER A 122 -39.44 -2.76 14.42
CA SER A 122 -38.53 -2.18 15.43
C SER A 122 -37.42 -3.01 16.11
N LEU A 123 -36.23 -2.41 16.14
CA LEU A 123 -35.20 -2.55 17.19
C LEU A 123 -35.81 -2.61 18.61
N PRO A 124 -35.08 -3.23 19.55
CA PRO A 124 -34.77 -2.50 20.78
C PRO A 124 -33.26 -2.44 21.04
N ALA A 125 -32.81 -1.28 21.54
CA ALA A 125 -31.59 -1.15 22.31
C ALA A 125 -31.87 -1.52 23.78
N ILE A 126 -30.86 -2.02 24.48
CA ILE A 126 -30.71 -2.11 25.96
C ILE A 126 -29.19 -2.34 26.15
N SER A 127 -28.39 -1.36 26.58
CA SER A 127 -28.21 -0.88 27.96
C SER A 127 -27.80 -2.00 28.91
N GLY A 128 -26.55 -2.00 29.38
CA GLY A 128 -25.99 -3.10 30.15
C GLY A 128 -26.32 -3.07 31.64
N SER A 129 -25.92 -4.14 32.32
CA SER A 129 -25.56 -4.16 33.73
C SER A 129 -24.62 -5.34 33.99
N GLU A 130 -23.71 -5.14 34.94
CA GLU A 130 -22.75 -6.13 35.41
C GLU A 130 -23.46 -7.18 36.30
N ASP A 131 -23.01 -8.44 36.33
CA ASP A 131 -22.28 -8.93 37.52
C ASP A 131 -21.57 -10.30 37.32
N GLN A 132 -20.50 -10.47 38.11
CA GLN A 132 -19.85 -11.70 38.60
C GLN A 132 -20.06 -13.06 37.90
N SER A 133 -18.97 -13.65 37.39
CA SER A 133 -18.13 -14.61 38.14
C SER A 133 -17.28 -15.49 37.21
N SER A 134 -16.03 -15.76 37.60
CA SER A 134 -15.11 -16.64 36.86
C SER A 134 -14.66 -17.83 37.72
N PRO A 135 -14.58 -19.05 37.15
CA PRO A 135 -13.81 -20.15 37.72
C PRO A 135 -12.50 -20.39 36.94
N GLN A 136 -11.48 -20.89 37.65
CA GLN A 136 -10.12 -21.02 37.15
C GLN A 136 -9.82 -22.35 36.44
N LYS A 137 -8.75 -22.31 35.63
CA LYS A 137 -7.74 -23.34 35.31
C LYS A 137 -7.98 -24.79 35.77
N ARG A 138 -7.69 -25.74 34.88
CA ARG A 138 -7.13 -27.05 35.25
C ARG A 138 -5.73 -27.27 34.67
N THR A 139 -4.80 -27.55 35.58
CA THR A 139 -3.37 -27.83 35.37
C THR A 139 -3.14 -29.28 34.91
N ARG A 140 -1.95 -29.57 34.36
CA ARG A 140 -1.31 -30.89 34.52
C ARG A 140 0.11 -30.72 35.07
N TYR A 141 0.39 -31.47 36.13
CA TYR A 141 1.72 -31.79 36.66
C TYR A 141 2.44 -32.79 35.71
N SER A 142 3.70 -33.22 35.84
CA SER A 142 4.54 -33.50 37.03
C SER A 142 6.02 -33.75 36.58
N PRO A 143 6.98 -34.26 37.39
CA PRO A 143 7.73 -33.57 38.44
C PRO A 143 9.29 -33.76 38.33
N ASP A 144 10.08 -33.14 39.21
CA ASP A 144 11.05 -33.87 40.08
C ASP A 144 11.56 -32.99 41.26
N ALA A 145 12.11 -33.62 42.31
CA ALA A 145 12.76 -33.01 43.48
C ALA A 145 14.29 -33.23 43.45
N GLY A 146 15.17 -32.67 44.29
CA GLY A 146 15.15 -31.69 45.39
C GLY A 146 16.62 -31.21 45.57
N ASP A 147 17.18 -30.78 46.70
CA ASP A 147 16.75 -30.25 48.02
C ASP A 147 18.02 -29.56 48.62
N PHE A 148 17.89 -28.74 49.67
CA PHE A 148 18.82 -28.52 50.81
C PHE A 148 18.56 -27.17 51.54
N LYS A 149 18.81 -27.18 52.86
CA LYS A 149 18.33 -26.20 53.85
C LYS A 149 19.26 -25.00 54.13
N GLY A 150 18.62 -23.90 54.60
CA GLY A 150 19.03 -23.07 55.77
C GLY A 150 19.85 -21.80 55.48
N VAL A 151 19.77 -20.70 56.25
CA VAL A 151 19.30 -20.47 57.64
C VAL A 151 18.78 -19.01 57.83
N GLU A 152 18.02 -18.78 58.91
CA GLU A 152 17.60 -17.51 59.58
C GLU A 152 18.77 -16.55 59.96
N SER A 153 18.67 -15.35 60.57
CA SER A 153 17.68 -14.24 60.70
C SER A 153 18.35 -13.04 61.48
N HIS A 154 17.63 -11.91 61.68
CA HIS A 154 17.80 -10.88 62.75
C HIS A 154 18.92 -9.78 62.77
N SER A 155 18.54 -8.57 62.30
CA SER A 155 18.35 -7.28 63.06
C SER A 155 19.49 -6.40 63.67
N ASN A 156 19.20 -5.08 63.62
CA ASN A 156 19.62 -3.93 64.49
C ASN A 156 21.00 -3.26 64.33
N THR A 157 21.27 -1.95 64.61
CA THR A 157 20.52 -0.64 64.68
C THR A 157 21.56 0.52 64.78
N GLN A 158 21.13 1.80 64.68
CA GLN A 158 21.83 3.07 65.03
C GLN A 158 22.71 3.69 63.91
N GLY A 159 22.76 5.02 63.70
CA GLY A 159 22.01 6.15 64.30
C GLY A 159 22.40 7.52 63.67
N SER A 160 21.61 8.57 63.89
CA SER A 160 21.87 9.99 63.50
C SER A 160 22.10 10.85 64.78
N PRO A 161 22.64 12.09 64.72
CA PRO A 161 21.96 13.33 64.25
C PRO A 161 22.90 14.27 63.44
N ASP A 162 22.62 15.52 62.96
CA ASP A 162 21.97 16.74 63.52
C ASP A 162 21.32 17.65 62.43
N SER A 163 20.67 18.77 62.83
CA SER A 163 19.81 19.70 62.01
C SER A 163 20.27 21.18 62.16
N PRO A 164 19.50 22.28 61.90
CA PRO A 164 18.30 22.59 61.06
C PRO A 164 18.38 23.97 60.29
N THR A 165 17.24 24.54 59.82
CA THR A 165 16.94 26.01 59.59
C THR A 165 17.20 26.57 58.16
N SER A 166 16.42 27.43 57.48
CA SER A 166 15.07 28.08 57.63
C SER A 166 14.49 28.56 56.28
N CYS A 167 13.17 28.84 56.22
CA CYS A 167 12.49 29.51 55.09
C CYS A 167 12.72 31.03 55.04
N SER A 168 12.55 31.66 53.86
CA SER A 168 12.25 33.10 53.70
C SER A 168 11.55 33.39 52.36
N VAL A 169 10.51 34.24 52.40
CA VAL A 169 9.82 34.85 51.23
C VAL A 169 9.95 36.37 51.38
N PRO A 170 9.81 37.15 50.29
CA PRO A 170 9.27 38.50 50.42
C PRO A 170 8.08 38.78 49.50
N SER A 171 7.18 39.66 49.94
CA SER A 171 6.00 40.13 49.20
C SER A 171 5.73 41.60 49.50
N THR A 172 5.61 42.43 48.46
CA THR A 172 5.14 43.84 48.45
C THR A 172 5.02 44.26 46.96
N SER A 173 4.09 45.08 46.48
CA SER A 173 2.94 45.82 47.05
C SER A 173 2.06 46.39 45.89
N ALA A 174 0.89 46.97 46.18
CA ALA A 174 -0.13 47.42 45.19
C ALA A 174 -0.43 48.95 45.31
N SER A 175 -1.27 49.66 44.52
CA SER A 175 -2.38 49.22 43.64
C SER A 175 -2.48 49.86 42.21
N PRO A 176 -3.28 50.92 41.89
CA PRO A 176 -4.25 50.76 40.79
C PRO A 176 -4.32 51.85 39.69
N GLY A 177 -5.00 51.53 38.58
CA GLY A 177 -5.43 52.47 37.53
C GLY A 177 -6.34 51.78 36.49
N GLU A 178 -7.39 52.45 36.01
CA GLU A 178 -8.54 51.86 35.29
C GLU A 178 -8.41 51.85 33.76
N GLY A 179 -9.19 51.01 33.06
CA GLY A 179 -9.39 51.11 31.60
C GLY A 179 -9.96 49.84 30.94
N ILE A 180 -11.26 49.82 30.67
CA ILE A 180 -11.95 48.70 30.00
C ILE A 180 -11.90 48.87 28.47
N ALA A 181 -11.48 47.82 27.75
CA ALA A 181 -11.90 47.57 26.37
C ALA A 181 -11.71 46.08 26.01
N GLU A 182 -12.82 45.35 25.85
CA GLU A 182 -12.78 43.96 25.37
C GLU A 182 -12.52 43.91 23.86
N THR A 183 -11.58 43.06 23.42
CA THR A 183 -11.55 42.58 22.02
C THR A 183 -11.32 41.08 22.02
N LEU A 184 -12.41 40.32 21.79
CA LEU A 184 -12.40 38.87 21.65
C LEU A 184 -11.50 38.44 20.47
N THR A 185 -10.26 38.07 20.79
CA THR A 185 -9.33 37.47 19.82
C THR A 185 -9.30 35.98 20.07
N SER A 186 -9.87 35.19 19.15
CA SER A 186 -9.85 33.74 19.22
C SER A 186 -8.41 33.22 19.37
N PRO A 187 -8.15 32.21 20.22
CA PRO A 187 -6.82 31.62 20.30
C PRO A 187 -6.50 30.97 18.96
N GLN A 188 -5.58 31.56 18.20
CA GLN A 188 -4.94 30.83 17.11
C GLN A 188 -4.22 29.63 17.75
N SER A 189 -4.59 28.43 17.32
CA SER A 189 -3.89 27.22 17.72
C SER A 189 -2.48 27.26 17.12
N GLU A 190 -1.52 27.78 17.88
CA GLU A 190 -0.11 27.72 17.53
C GLU A 190 0.24 26.27 17.20
N SER A 191 0.71 26.04 15.97
CA SER A 191 1.11 24.70 15.57
C SER A 191 2.26 24.27 16.47
N THR A 192 2.05 23.27 17.32
CA THR A 192 3.12 22.65 18.10
C THR A 192 4.20 22.21 17.12
N SER A 193 5.32 22.94 17.15
CA SER A 193 6.44 22.71 16.26
C SER A 193 6.94 21.29 16.52
N VAL A 194 6.59 20.37 15.62
CA VAL A 194 7.00 18.96 15.73
C VAL A 194 8.52 18.94 15.59
N TYR A 195 9.21 18.84 16.73
CA TYR A 195 10.65 18.79 16.81
C TYR A 195 11.17 17.67 15.91
N LYS A 196 11.81 18.06 14.81
CA LYS A 196 12.46 17.16 13.86
C LYS A 196 13.97 17.26 14.13
N PRO A 197 14.55 16.34 14.91
CA PRO A 197 15.99 16.31 15.08
C PRO A 197 16.68 16.14 13.72
N PRO A 198 17.89 16.70 13.54
CA PRO A 198 18.63 16.60 12.29
C PRO A 198 19.05 15.14 11.99
N ASP A 199 19.02 14.74 10.72
CA ASP A 199 19.58 13.45 10.28
C ASP A 199 21.12 13.47 10.42
N LEU A 200 21.61 12.88 11.50
CA LEU A 200 23.04 12.77 11.81
C LEU A 200 23.77 11.75 10.92
N ASN A 201 23.03 10.95 10.14
CA ASN A 201 23.53 9.82 9.35
C ASN A 201 23.24 9.99 7.85
N ARG A 202 23.05 11.24 7.42
CA ARG A 202 22.67 11.63 6.05
C ARG A 202 23.61 11.08 4.97
N ASN A 203 24.90 10.95 5.27
CA ASN A 203 25.89 10.34 4.37
C ASN A 203 25.57 8.87 4.03
N ILE A 204 24.91 8.14 4.92
CA ILE A 204 24.45 6.76 4.68
C ILE A 204 23.11 6.78 3.95
N THR A 205 22.16 7.62 4.39
CA THR A 205 20.79 7.64 3.85
C THR A 205 20.76 8.12 2.39
N GLU A 206 21.63 9.04 1.98
CA GLU A 206 21.76 9.48 0.58
C GLU A 206 22.31 8.37 -0.35
N ILE A 207 23.35 7.65 0.07
CA ILE A 207 23.91 6.51 -0.68
C ILE A 207 22.85 5.40 -0.83
N PHE A 208 22.11 5.10 0.24
CA PHE A 208 21.01 4.15 0.20
C PHE A 208 19.86 4.65 -0.70
N GLY A 209 19.57 5.95 -0.71
CA GLY A 209 18.62 6.59 -1.62
C GLY A 209 18.97 6.34 -3.10
N LYS A 210 20.23 6.57 -3.49
CA LYS A 210 20.72 6.25 -4.84
C LYS A 210 20.54 4.77 -5.18
N LEU A 211 20.93 3.86 -4.29
CA LEU A 211 20.76 2.42 -4.51
C LEU A 211 19.29 2.01 -4.67
N ILE A 212 18.35 2.60 -3.91
CA ILE A 212 16.91 2.32 -4.05
C ILE A 212 16.44 2.61 -5.47
N ASN A 213 16.83 3.76 -6.03
CA ASN A 213 16.43 4.18 -7.38
C ASN A 213 17.00 3.23 -8.45
N ILE A 214 18.29 2.92 -8.38
CA ILE A 214 18.96 1.99 -9.30
C ILE A 214 18.31 0.60 -9.23
N TYR A 215 18.11 0.06 -8.02
CA TYR A 215 17.47 -1.26 -7.85
C TYR A 215 16.01 -1.27 -8.33
N ARG A 216 15.26 -0.16 -8.21
CA ARG A 216 13.91 -0.03 -8.80
C ARG A 216 13.96 -0.07 -10.32
N ALA A 217 14.85 0.70 -10.96
CA ALA A 217 15.00 0.72 -12.42
C ALA A 217 15.46 -0.62 -13.00
N LEU A 218 16.26 -1.39 -12.25
CA LEU A 218 16.64 -2.77 -12.60
C LEU A 218 15.53 -3.82 -12.33
N GLY A 219 14.39 -3.43 -11.76
CA GLY A 219 13.29 -4.35 -11.41
C GLY A 219 13.53 -5.21 -10.15
N GLU A 220 14.52 -4.86 -9.33
CA GLU A 220 14.91 -5.59 -8.12
C GLU A 220 14.20 -5.08 -6.86
N ASP A 221 12.86 -5.00 -6.92
CA ASP A 221 11.97 -4.47 -5.86
C ASP A 221 12.30 -4.98 -4.44
N ARG A 222 12.66 -6.26 -4.29
CA ARG A 222 12.98 -6.85 -2.96
C ARG A 222 14.27 -6.25 -2.37
N ARG A 223 15.25 -5.91 -3.22
CA ARG A 223 16.50 -5.26 -2.78
C ARG A 223 16.27 -3.78 -2.49
N SER A 224 15.62 -3.04 -3.39
CA SER A 224 15.30 -1.62 -3.16
C SER A 224 14.47 -1.42 -1.87
N PHE A 225 13.47 -2.26 -1.63
CA PHE A 225 12.66 -2.23 -0.41
C PHE A 225 13.44 -2.51 0.87
N SER A 226 14.55 -3.27 0.79
CA SER A 226 15.41 -3.56 1.95
C SER A 226 16.20 -2.32 2.37
N TYR A 227 16.81 -1.59 1.43
CA TYR A 227 17.47 -0.31 1.72
C TYR A 227 16.47 0.74 2.19
N TYR A 228 15.30 0.82 1.56
CA TYR A 228 14.25 1.73 1.97
C TYR A 228 13.86 1.51 3.44
N LYS A 229 13.67 0.25 3.87
CA LYS A 229 13.35 -0.06 5.27
C LYS A 229 14.44 0.37 6.25
N ALA A 230 15.70 0.38 5.84
CA ALA A 230 16.82 0.79 6.67
C ALA A 230 16.89 2.33 6.85
N ILE A 231 16.55 3.12 5.82
CA ILE A 231 16.69 4.59 5.88
C ILE A 231 15.98 5.22 7.08
N PRO A 232 14.68 5.00 7.37
CA PRO A 232 14.01 5.62 8.53
C PRO A 232 14.52 5.15 9.89
N VAL A 233 15.25 4.03 9.95
CA VAL A 233 15.90 3.53 11.17
C VAL A 233 17.24 4.26 11.40
N ILE A 234 17.95 4.54 10.31
CA ILE A 234 19.24 5.25 10.29
C ILE A 234 19.04 6.77 10.49
N GLU A 235 18.07 7.35 9.79
CA GLU A 235 17.67 8.78 9.88
C GLU A 235 17.22 9.17 11.29
N LYS A 236 16.61 8.23 12.03
CA LYS A 236 16.15 8.41 13.41
C LYS A 236 17.14 7.89 14.46
N PHE A 237 18.31 7.40 14.06
CA PHE A 237 19.29 6.91 15.02
C PHE A 237 19.86 8.11 15.80
N PRO A 238 19.90 8.06 17.15
CA PRO A 238 20.04 9.27 17.99
C PRO A 238 21.45 9.89 17.96
N THR A 239 22.44 9.17 17.44
CA THR A 239 23.83 9.64 17.30
C THR A 239 24.30 9.44 15.86
N ARG A 240 25.49 9.94 15.55
CA ARG A 240 26.24 9.47 14.39
C ARG A 240 26.57 7.98 14.56
N ILE A 241 26.50 7.22 13.47
CA ILE A 241 26.92 5.82 13.41
C ILE A 241 28.41 5.77 13.12
N GLU A 242 29.17 5.20 14.05
CA GLU A 242 30.63 5.04 13.98
C GLU A 242 31.05 3.57 13.95
N SER A 243 30.16 2.66 14.37
CA SER A 243 30.35 1.22 14.29
C SER A 243 29.04 0.50 14.02
N VAL A 244 29.06 -0.51 13.15
CA VAL A 244 27.88 -1.32 12.84
C VAL A 244 27.35 -2.12 14.02
N ASP A 245 28.13 -2.24 15.10
CA ASP A 245 27.71 -2.88 16.33
C ASP A 245 26.55 -2.13 17.00
N GLN A 246 26.50 -0.80 16.84
CA GLN A 246 25.39 0.05 17.26
C GLN A 246 24.06 -0.34 16.60
N LEU A 247 24.11 -1.07 15.47
CA LEU A 247 22.94 -1.46 14.66
C LEU A 247 22.59 -2.94 14.77
N LYS A 248 23.35 -3.76 15.51
CA LYS A 248 23.21 -5.23 15.56
C LYS A 248 21.79 -5.70 15.93
N HIS A 249 21.10 -4.95 16.77
CA HIS A 249 19.77 -5.30 17.32
C HIS A 249 18.62 -4.54 16.63
N LEU A 250 18.88 -3.69 15.64
CA LEU A 250 17.84 -2.88 15.01
C LEU A 250 17.05 -3.65 13.94
N PRO A 251 15.70 -3.60 13.97
CA PRO A 251 14.87 -4.32 13.03
C PRO A 251 15.08 -3.80 11.60
N GLY A 252 15.20 -4.73 10.64
CA GLY A 252 15.36 -4.41 9.22
C GLY A 252 16.81 -4.25 8.74
N ILE A 253 17.81 -4.17 9.64
CA ILE A 253 19.23 -4.03 9.28
C ILE A 253 19.96 -5.39 9.39
N GLY A 254 19.84 -6.20 8.33
CA GLY A 254 20.51 -7.51 8.22
C GLY A 254 22.02 -7.43 7.95
N LYS A 255 22.73 -8.58 7.96
CA LYS A 255 24.20 -8.64 7.81
C LYS A 255 24.72 -7.84 6.61
N ALA A 256 24.21 -8.11 5.40
CA ALA A 256 24.66 -7.41 4.19
C ALA A 256 24.43 -5.89 4.24
N MET A 257 23.39 -5.43 4.96
CA MET A 257 23.15 -4.00 5.17
C MET A 257 24.20 -3.40 6.11
N ARG A 258 24.56 -4.12 7.19
CA ARG A 258 25.65 -3.73 8.08
C ARG A 258 26.99 -3.72 7.35
N ASP A 259 27.29 -4.74 6.55
CA ASP A 259 28.53 -4.79 5.76
C ASP A 259 28.68 -3.51 4.89
N HIS A 260 27.61 -3.07 4.21
CA HIS A 260 27.61 -1.80 3.46
C HIS A 260 27.71 -0.54 4.35
N ILE A 261 27.08 -0.52 5.52
CA ILE A 261 27.20 0.62 6.46
C ILE A 261 28.64 0.72 6.99
N GLN A 262 29.29 -0.40 7.31
CA GLN A 262 30.69 -0.40 7.73
C GLN A 262 31.59 0.21 6.64
N GLU A 263 31.36 -0.18 5.38
CA GLU A 263 32.10 0.37 4.25
C GLU A 263 31.92 1.89 4.13
N ILE A 264 30.68 2.39 4.21
CA ILE A 264 30.36 3.83 4.16
C ILE A 264 30.97 4.60 5.33
N VAL A 265 30.90 4.06 6.54
CA VAL A 265 31.49 4.70 7.73
C VAL A 265 33.01 4.73 7.66
N THR A 266 33.64 3.68 7.11
CA THR A 266 35.11 3.56 7.03
C THR A 266 35.70 4.38 5.88
N THR A 267 35.02 4.46 4.73
CA THR A 267 35.57 5.01 3.48
C THR A 267 34.88 6.29 2.99
N GLY A 268 33.72 6.63 3.57
CA GLY A 268 32.83 7.67 3.03
C GLY A 268 32.06 7.26 1.76
N LYS A 269 32.24 6.03 1.28
CA LYS A 269 31.75 5.55 -0.02
C LYS A 269 31.15 4.14 0.04
N LEU A 270 30.60 3.68 -1.09
CA LEU A 270 30.13 2.32 -1.26
C LEU A 270 30.52 1.81 -2.66
N SER A 271 31.46 0.87 -2.72
CA SER A 271 31.98 0.25 -3.95
C SER A 271 30.86 -0.34 -4.81
N LYS A 272 29.78 -0.83 -4.17
CA LYS A 272 28.62 -1.37 -4.88
C LYS A 272 27.86 -0.29 -5.66
N LEU A 273 27.80 0.94 -5.14
CA LEU A 273 27.23 2.09 -5.85
C LEU A 273 28.18 2.58 -6.94
N GLU A 274 29.47 2.72 -6.67
CA GLU A 274 30.46 3.14 -7.69
C GLU A 274 30.49 2.18 -8.89
N HIS A 275 30.34 0.87 -8.65
CA HIS A 275 30.20 -0.11 -9.72
C HIS A 275 28.91 0.08 -10.56
N PHE A 276 27.79 0.43 -9.93
CA PHE A 276 26.55 0.74 -10.67
C PHE A 276 26.61 2.09 -11.40
N GLU A 277 27.31 3.08 -10.85
CA GLU A 277 27.53 4.39 -11.48
C GLU A 277 28.54 4.30 -12.65
N THR A 278 29.35 3.24 -12.73
CA THR A 278 30.28 3.02 -13.86
C THR A 278 29.72 2.08 -14.94
N ASP A 279 29.00 1.02 -14.56
CA ASP A 279 28.37 0.06 -15.47
C ASP A 279 27.42 0.75 -16.48
N GLU A 280 27.75 0.63 -17.77
CA GLU A 280 26.98 1.21 -18.89
C GLU A 280 25.53 0.72 -18.93
N LYS A 281 25.32 -0.59 -18.73
CA LYS A 281 23.99 -1.20 -18.79
C LYS A 281 23.12 -0.71 -17.64
N VAL A 282 23.67 -0.64 -16.43
CA VAL A 282 22.95 -0.14 -15.26
C VAL A 282 22.62 1.33 -15.43
N ARG A 283 23.57 2.17 -15.91
CA ARG A 283 23.31 3.59 -16.21
C ARG A 283 22.22 3.76 -17.27
N THR A 284 22.31 3.08 -18.41
CA THR A 284 21.31 3.22 -19.49
C THR A 284 19.93 2.73 -19.06
N ILE A 285 19.81 1.57 -18.39
CA ILE A 285 18.52 1.07 -17.90
C ILE A 285 17.94 2.02 -16.85
N SER A 286 18.78 2.62 -15.99
CA SER A 286 18.34 3.63 -15.03
C SER A 286 17.82 4.89 -15.72
N LEU A 287 18.57 5.44 -16.68
CA LEU A 287 18.18 6.61 -17.48
C LEU A 287 16.85 6.38 -18.22
N PHE A 288 16.68 5.23 -18.86
CA PHE A 288 15.44 4.88 -19.56
C PHE A 288 14.28 4.68 -18.58
N GLY A 289 14.54 4.13 -17.39
CA GLY A 289 13.55 3.98 -16.32
C GLY A 289 13.06 5.29 -15.69
N GLU A 290 13.75 6.42 -15.92
CA GLU A 290 13.27 7.75 -15.53
C GLU A 290 12.22 8.33 -16.50
N VAL A 291 12.10 7.79 -17.72
CA VAL A 291 11.10 8.24 -18.70
C VAL A 291 9.71 7.75 -18.29
N TRP A 292 8.74 8.66 -18.21
CA TRP A 292 7.39 8.30 -17.78
C TRP A 292 6.81 7.15 -18.62
N GLY A 293 6.26 6.13 -17.94
CA GLY A 293 5.70 4.94 -18.56
C GLY A 293 6.72 3.89 -19.03
N VAL A 294 8.02 4.11 -18.87
CA VAL A 294 9.08 3.14 -19.21
C VAL A 294 9.51 2.36 -17.97
N GLY A 295 8.86 1.22 -17.71
CA GLY A 295 9.27 0.32 -16.63
C GLY A 295 10.53 -0.52 -16.93
N PRO A 296 11.10 -1.23 -15.93
CA PRO A 296 12.35 -2.01 -16.06
C PRO A 296 12.41 -2.96 -17.27
N ALA A 297 11.28 -3.64 -17.56
CA ALA A 297 11.19 -4.56 -18.69
C ALA A 297 11.22 -3.86 -20.06
N THR A 298 10.76 -2.60 -20.13
CA THR A 298 10.84 -1.78 -21.35
C THR A 298 12.23 -1.17 -21.47
N ALA A 299 12.78 -0.61 -20.40
CA ALA A 299 14.14 -0.09 -20.35
C ALA A 299 15.19 -1.14 -20.78
N LEU A 300 15.07 -2.39 -20.29
CA LEU A 300 15.93 -3.48 -20.72
C LEU A 300 15.79 -3.80 -22.22
N LYS A 301 14.57 -3.84 -22.77
CA LYS A 301 14.35 -4.08 -24.22
C LYS A 301 14.95 -2.97 -25.08
N LEU A 302 14.86 -1.71 -24.64
CA LEU A 302 15.47 -0.57 -25.34
C LEU A 302 17.00 -0.67 -25.32
N TYR A 303 17.59 -1.05 -24.19
CA TYR A 303 19.03 -1.34 -24.11
C TYR A 303 19.45 -2.51 -25.02
N GLU A 304 18.67 -3.60 -25.06
CA GLU A 304 18.91 -4.78 -25.90
C GLU A 304 18.78 -4.48 -27.41
N LYS A 305 18.00 -3.46 -27.79
CA LYS A 305 17.95 -2.92 -29.16
C LYS A 305 19.17 -2.10 -29.57
N GLY A 306 20.04 -1.74 -28.63
CA GLY A 306 21.25 -0.94 -28.88
C GLY A 306 21.16 0.53 -28.43
N HIS A 307 20.00 1.00 -27.97
CA HIS A 307 19.84 2.37 -27.47
C HIS A 307 20.64 2.60 -26.19
N ARG A 308 21.26 3.79 -26.06
CA ARG A 308 22.09 4.23 -24.92
C ARG A 308 21.72 5.61 -24.38
N THR A 309 21.11 6.46 -25.19
CA THR A 309 20.73 7.85 -24.84
C THR A 309 19.23 8.10 -25.02
N LEU A 310 18.73 9.18 -24.43
CA LEU A 310 17.34 9.62 -24.65
C LEU A 310 17.10 10.11 -26.10
N GLU A 311 18.15 10.52 -26.82
CA GLU A 311 18.05 10.92 -28.23
C GLU A 311 17.69 9.74 -29.12
N ASP A 312 18.32 8.58 -28.87
CA ASP A 312 18.09 7.33 -29.60
C ASP A 312 16.60 6.90 -29.53
N LEU A 313 15.93 7.26 -28.43
CA LEU A 313 14.52 6.93 -28.18
C LEU A 313 13.54 7.81 -28.97
N LYS A 314 13.95 8.97 -29.51
CA LYS A 314 13.02 9.88 -30.22
C LYS A 314 12.41 9.24 -31.47
N ASN A 315 13.17 8.37 -32.13
CA ASN A 315 12.76 7.65 -33.34
C ASN A 315 12.35 6.18 -33.06
N GLU A 316 12.11 5.83 -31.79
CA GLU A 316 11.71 4.46 -31.41
C GLU A 316 10.19 4.27 -31.56
N ASP A 317 9.80 3.55 -32.62
CA ASP A 317 8.39 3.32 -32.96
C ASP A 317 7.64 2.42 -31.97
N SER A 318 8.32 1.57 -31.20
CA SER A 318 7.67 0.73 -30.19
C SER A 318 7.29 1.46 -28.90
N LEU A 319 7.63 2.75 -28.75
CA LEU A 319 7.12 3.57 -27.64
C LEU A 319 5.64 3.90 -27.83
N THR A 320 4.85 3.72 -26.76
CA THR A 320 3.46 4.17 -26.72
C THR A 320 3.37 5.69 -26.79
N HIS A 321 2.21 6.23 -27.19
CA HIS A 321 2.00 7.69 -27.24
C HIS A 321 2.38 8.39 -25.92
N ALA A 322 1.95 7.81 -24.79
CA ALA A 322 2.22 8.36 -23.47
C ALA A 322 3.71 8.25 -23.06
N GLN A 323 4.44 7.22 -23.51
CA GLN A 323 5.91 7.16 -23.37
C GLN A 323 6.62 8.20 -24.26
N LYS A 324 6.13 8.45 -25.48
CA LYS A 324 6.65 9.52 -26.35
C LYS A 324 6.41 10.92 -25.75
N LEU A 325 5.28 11.13 -25.08
CA LEU A 325 5.03 12.34 -24.26
C LEU A 325 5.97 12.42 -23.04
N GLY A 326 6.16 11.31 -22.33
CA GLY A 326 7.10 11.22 -21.21
C GLY A 326 8.55 11.52 -21.60
N LEU A 327 8.96 11.15 -22.81
CA LEU A 327 10.26 11.51 -23.40
C LEU A 327 10.31 12.98 -23.82
N LYS A 328 9.25 13.50 -24.45
CA LYS A 328 9.17 14.89 -24.91
C LYS A 328 9.25 15.90 -23.75
N TYR A 329 8.62 15.59 -22.62
CA TYR A 329 8.55 16.45 -21.44
C TYR A 329 9.39 15.92 -20.27
N PHE A 330 10.48 15.22 -20.57
CA PHE A 330 11.32 14.54 -19.57
C PHE A 330 11.81 15.49 -18.46
N ASP A 331 12.41 16.63 -18.83
CA ASP A 331 12.95 17.60 -17.87
C ASP A 331 11.86 18.36 -17.10
N ASP A 332 10.75 18.71 -17.77
CA ASP A 332 9.55 19.29 -17.16
C ASP A 332 9.00 18.38 -16.05
N ILE A 333 8.75 17.10 -16.37
CA ILE A 333 8.21 16.08 -15.45
C ILE A 333 9.16 15.82 -14.28
N LYS A 334 10.48 15.87 -14.52
CA LYS A 334 11.53 15.68 -13.51
C LYS A 334 11.64 16.89 -12.56
N THR A 335 11.18 18.06 -12.99
CA THR A 335 11.27 19.30 -12.21
C THR A 335 10.27 19.31 -11.04
N ARG A 336 10.78 19.44 -9.82
CA ARG A 336 9.96 19.50 -8.59
C ARG A 336 8.98 20.68 -8.62
N ILE A 337 7.81 20.47 -8.04
CA ILE A 337 6.75 21.47 -7.90
C ILE A 337 6.85 22.10 -6.49
N PRO A 338 6.96 23.43 -6.33
CA PRO A 338 6.84 24.08 -5.02
C PRO A 338 5.50 23.76 -4.35
N ARG A 339 5.48 23.61 -3.02
CA ARG A 339 4.24 23.33 -2.27
C ARG A 339 3.13 24.36 -2.54
N GLN A 340 3.50 25.63 -2.63
CA GLN A 340 2.58 26.75 -2.87
C GLN A 340 1.84 26.60 -4.22
N GLU A 341 2.58 26.26 -5.27
CA GLU A 341 2.05 26.02 -6.62
C GLU A 341 1.00 24.89 -6.60
N VAL A 342 1.26 23.80 -5.84
CA VAL A 342 0.29 22.71 -5.66
C VAL A 342 -0.95 23.14 -4.89
N GLN A 343 -0.81 23.97 -3.85
CA GLN A 343 -1.93 24.50 -3.07
C GLN A 343 -2.85 25.37 -3.93
N GLU A 344 -2.29 26.24 -4.76
CA GLU A 344 -3.04 27.11 -5.68
C GLU A 344 -3.77 26.31 -6.77
N MET A 345 -3.10 25.28 -7.31
CA MET A 345 -3.72 24.34 -8.25
C MET A 345 -4.80 23.47 -7.61
N GLU A 346 -4.62 23.00 -6.36
CA GLU A 346 -5.66 22.27 -5.60
C GLU A 346 -6.91 23.15 -5.44
N GLN A 347 -6.75 24.41 -5.04
CA GLN A 347 -7.87 25.36 -4.89
C GLN A 347 -8.57 25.64 -6.23
N LEU A 348 -7.82 25.72 -7.35
CA LEU A 348 -8.41 25.82 -8.69
C LEU A 348 -9.26 24.58 -9.01
N LEU A 349 -8.71 23.38 -8.80
CA LEU A 349 -9.38 22.11 -9.06
C LEU A 349 -10.64 21.95 -8.21
N GLN A 350 -10.61 22.37 -6.94
CA GLN A 350 -11.77 22.38 -6.05
C GLN A 350 -12.88 23.31 -6.57
N ARG A 351 -12.56 24.55 -6.96
CA ARG A 351 -13.56 25.49 -7.53
C ARG A 351 -14.19 24.94 -8.82
N VAL A 352 -13.37 24.47 -9.76
CA VAL A 352 -13.86 23.89 -11.02
C VAL A 352 -14.64 22.59 -10.78
N GLY A 353 -14.30 21.85 -9.73
CA GLY A 353 -15.03 20.68 -9.27
C GLY A 353 -16.44 21.04 -8.84
N GLU A 354 -16.58 22.00 -7.92
CA GLU A 354 -17.86 22.49 -7.42
C GLU A 354 -18.73 23.11 -8.53
N GLU A 355 -18.14 23.83 -9.49
CA GLU A 355 -18.80 24.31 -10.72
C GLU A 355 -19.33 23.14 -11.59
N THR A 356 -18.63 22.00 -11.61
CA THR A 356 -18.96 20.83 -12.46
C THR A 356 -19.97 19.88 -11.79
N LEU A 357 -19.89 19.75 -10.47
CA LEU A 357 -20.75 18.92 -9.63
C LEU A 357 -20.75 19.49 -8.20
N PRO A 358 -21.81 20.23 -7.80
CA PRO A 358 -21.90 20.79 -6.46
C PRO A 358 -21.84 19.73 -5.36
N GLY A 359 -21.04 19.96 -4.32
CA GLY A 359 -20.80 19.01 -3.23
C GLY A 359 -19.73 17.95 -3.51
N VAL A 360 -19.01 18.02 -4.64
CA VAL A 360 -17.89 17.11 -4.92
C VAL A 360 -16.72 17.35 -3.96
N ASN A 361 -16.15 16.27 -3.42
CA ASN A 361 -14.99 16.34 -2.54
C ASN A 361 -13.71 16.05 -3.32
N ILE A 362 -12.83 17.05 -3.43
CA ILE A 362 -11.55 16.98 -4.15
C ILE A 362 -10.42 17.28 -3.16
N VAL A 363 -9.49 16.32 -3.00
CA VAL A 363 -8.36 16.42 -2.06
C VAL A 363 -7.06 16.05 -2.77
N CYS A 364 -6.04 16.89 -2.67
CA CYS A 364 -4.69 16.53 -3.05
C CYS A 364 -4.04 15.65 -1.96
N GLY A 365 -3.67 14.43 -2.34
CA GLY A 365 -2.94 13.44 -1.58
C GLY A 365 -1.43 13.59 -1.69
N GLY A 366 -0.74 12.48 -1.89
CA GLY A 366 0.64 12.45 -2.32
C GLY A 366 1.66 13.04 -1.35
N SER A 367 2.75 13.51 -1.92
CA SER A 367 3.79 14.23 -1.16
C SER A 367 3.28 15.54 -0.56
N TYR A 368 2.28 16.17 -1.17
CA TYR A 368 1.61 17.37 -0.67
C TYR A 368 0.88 17.10 0.66
N ARG A 369 0.01 16.10 0.74
CA ARG A 369 -0.74 15.75 1.96
C ARG A 369 0.15 15.24 3.09
N ARG A 370 1.32 14.68 2.75
CA ARG A 370 2.39 14.31 3.71
C ARG A 370 3.27 15.50 4.16
N GLY A 371 2.91 16.74 3.83
CA GLY A 371 3.59 17.94 4.31
C GLY A 371 4.99 18.18 3.74
N LYS A 372 5.30 17.68 2.54
CA LYS A 372 6.58 17.98 1.87
C LYS A 372 6.59 19.41 1.31
N ALA A 373 7.77 20.04 1.31
CA ALA A 373 8.00 21.41 0.83
C ALA A 373 8.02 21.51 -0.71
N THR A 374 8.32 20.41 -1.40
CA THR A 374 8.13 20.26 -2.85
C THR A 374 7.44 18.94 -3.16
N CYS A 375 6.70 18.90 -4.26
CA CYS A 375 5.98 17.75 -4.79
C CYS A 375 6.56 17.30 -6.14
N GLY A 376 6.21 16.10 -6.61
CA GLY A 376 6.60 15.64 -7.96
C GLY A 376 5.45 15.74 -8.95
N ASP A 377 4.26 15.50 -8.43
CA ASP A 377 2.98 15.35 -9.10
C ASP A 377 1.86 15.93 -8.23
N LEU A 378 0.71 16.16 -8.85
CA LEU A 378 -0.55 16.44 -8.17
C LEU A 378 -1.38 15.15 -8.10
N ASP A 379 -1.36 14.50 -6.93
CA ASP A 379 -2.14 13.31 -6.61
C ASP A 379 -3.56 13.71 -6.18
N ILE A 380 -4.53 13.80 -7.08
CA ILE A 380 -5.90 14.27 -6.76
C ILE A 380 -6.86 13.10 -6.56
N VAL A 381 -7.46 13.02 -5.37
CA VAL A 381 -8.45 12.02 -4.99
C VAL A 381 -9.82 12.70 -4.91
N VAL A 382 -10.77 12.16 -5.65
CA VAL A 382 -12.13 12.70 -5.80
C VAL A 382 -13.16 11.69 -5.29
N THR A 383 -14.23 12.16 -4.67
CA THR A 383 -15.47 11.39 -4.42
C THR A 383 -16.67 12.33 -4.33
N HIS A 384 -17.88 11.79 -4.29
CA HIS A 384 -19.09 12.56 -3.99
C HIS A 384 -19.81 11.95 -2.77
N PRO A 385 -20.30 12.74 -1.79
CA PRO A 385 -20.86 12.22 -0.53
C PRO A 385 -22.05 11.26 -0.67
N ASP A 386 -22.85 11.39 -1.74
CA ASP A 386 -24.02 10.53 -1.99
C ASP A 386 -23.70 9.12 -2.50
N GLY A 387 -22.43 8.83 -2.84
CA GLY A 387 -22.01 7.55 -3.40
C GLY A 387 -22.49 7.25 -4.83
N GLN A 388 -23.12 8.19 -5.54
CA GLN A 388 -23.65 7.98 -6.90
C GLN A 388 -23.23 9.07 -7.90
N SER A 389 -23.31 10.36 -7.55
CA SER A 389 -23.08 11.46 -8.51
C SER A 389 -21.63 11.61 -8.97
N HIS A 390 -20.70 10.87 -8.36
CA HIS A 390 -19.32 10.74 -8.84
C HIS A 390 -19.21 10.06 -10.22
N LYS A 391 -20.23 9.28 -10.63
CA LYS A 391 -20.26 8.59 -11.93
C LYS A 391 -20.28 9.58 -13.10
N GLY A 392 -19.38 9.39 -14.06
CA GLY A 392 -19.23 10.29 -15.20
C GLY A 392 -18.68 11.69 -14.88
N PHE A 393 -18.33 11.97 -13.61
CA PHE A 393 -17.71 13.24 -13.22
C PHE A 393 -16.38 13.47 -13.94
N LEU A 394 -15.51 12.43 -14.01
CA LEU A 394 -14.17 12.57 -14.57
C LEU A 394 -14.18 13.14 -15.99
N THR A 395 -15.07 12.63 -16.85
CA THR A 395 -15.19 13.07 -18.25
C THR A 395 -15.59 14.53 -18.37
N LYS A 396 -16.55 14.99 -17.55
CA LYS A 396 -16.97 16.40 -17.52
C LYS A 396 -15.85 17.29 -17.00
N PHE A 397 -15.19 16.89 -15.91
CA PHE A 397 -14.14 17.63 -15.24
C PHE A 397 -12.87 17.78 -16.11
N VAL A 398 -12.39 16.67 -16.71
CA VAL A 398 -11.24 16.70 -17.64
C VAL A 398 -11.56 17.55 -18.88
N LYS A 399 -12.78 17.47 -19.43
CA LYS A 399 -13.20 18.34 -20.54
C LYS A 399 -13.11 19.82 -20.14
N ARG A 400 -13.72 20.20 -19.02
CA ARG A 400 -13.72 21.58 -18.51
C ARG A 400 -12.32 22.13 -18.25
N LEU A 401 -11.42 21.30 -17.69
CA LEU A 401 -10.02 21.70 -17.44
C LEU A 401 -9.19 21.83 -18.73
N LYS A 402 -9.52 21.10 -19.80
CA LYS A 402 -8.91 21.28 -21.13
C LYS A 402 -9.39 22.55 -21.82
N GLU A 403 -10.68 22.88 -21.70
CA GLU A 403 -11.25 24.12 -22.28
C GLU A 403 -10.58 25.38 -21.72
N MET A 404 -10.16 25.37 -20.45
CA MET A 404 -9.37 26.45 -19.84
C MET A 404 -7.84 26.31 -20.00
N ASN A 405 -7.38 25.38 -20.85
CA ASN A 405 -5.96 25.06 -21.08
C ASN A 405 -5.16 24.66 -19.81
N PHE A 406 -5.80 24.24 -18.72
CA PHE A 406 -5.11 23.76 -17.53
C PHE A 406 -4.53 22.35 -17.76
N LEU A 407 -5.34 21.42 -18.28
CA LEU A 407 -4.85 20.13 -18.77
C LEU A 407 -4.34 20.30 -20.21
N ARG A 408 -3.18 19.71 -20.51
CA ARG A 408 -2.47 19.88 -21.78
C ARG A 408 -2.34 18.58 -22.55
N GLU A 409 -1.83 17.53 -21.92
CA GLU A 409 -1.55 16.25 -22.58
C GLU A 409 -2.09 15.06 -21.76
N ASP A 410 -2.65 14.06 -22.44
CA ASP A 410 -3.21 12.85 -21.81
C ASP A 410 -2.21 11.70 -21.84
N LEU A 411 -2.05 11.00 -20.72
CA LEU A 411 -1.16 9.84 -20.59
C LEU A 411 -1.96 8.53 -20.39
N ILE A 412 -2.96 8.56 -19.51
CA ILE A 412 -3.94 7.47 -19.33
C ILE A 412 -5.31 8.10 -19.09
N PHE A 413 -6.35 7.59 -19.75
CA PHE A 413 -7.74 7.89 -19.43
C PHE A 413 -8.51 6.58 -19.38
N SER A 414 -9.19 6.31 -18.27
CA SER A 414 -10.02 5.11 -18.07
C SER A 414 -11.19 5.46 -17.16
N THR A 415 -12.42 5.27 -17.63
CA THR A 415 -13.63 5.31 -16.81
C THR A 415 -14.13 3.90 -16.54
N HIS A 416 -14.81 3.71 -15.40
CA HIS A 416 -15.47 2.45 -15.10
C HIS A 416 -16.71 2.21 -15.98
N SER A 417 -17.08 0.95 -16.11
CA SER A 417 -18.32 0.51 -16.73
C SER A 417 -19.48 0.61 -15.73
N GLU A 418 -20.67 1.03 -16.18
CA GLU A 418 -21.88 1.01 -15.36
C GLU A 418 -22.40 -0.42 -15.11
N GLU A 419 -21.88 -1.40 -15.84
CA GLU A 419 -22.23 -2.83 -15.78
C GLU A 419 -21.61 -3.58 -14.58
N GLY A 420 -20.90 -2.89 -13.68
CA GLY A 420 -20.52 -3.42 -12.36
C GLY A 420 -19.41 -4.48 -12.34
N THR A 421 -18.58 -4.56 -13.40
CA THR A 421 -17.53 -5.60 -13.54
C THR A 421 -16.13 -5.17 -13.10
N ASP A 422 -15.95 -3.91 -12.70
CA ASP A 422 -14.67 -3.34 -12.30
C ASP A 422 -14.77 -2.61 -10.93
N SER A 423 -13.67 -2.02 -10.45
CA SER A 423 -13.60 -1.39 -9.13
C SER A 423 -14.43 -0.11 -8.94
N GLY A 424 -15.10 0.40 -9.99
CA GLY A 424 -15.86 1.66 -9.94
C GLY A 424 -14.99 2.92 -9.89
N VAL A 425 -13.68 2.79 -10.20
CA VAL A 425 -12.68 3.87 -10.00
C VAL A 425 -12.24 4.46 -11.32
N ASP A 426 -12.69 5.68 -11.62
CA ASP A 426 -12.20 6.42 -12.79
C ASP A 426 -10.75 6.88 -12.56
N THR A 427 -9.97 6.90 -13.64
CA THR A 427 -8.54 7.22 -13.63
C THR A 427 -8.19 8.15 -14.79
N TYR A 428 -7.56 9.27 -14.49
CA TYR A 428 -6.91 10.13 -15.48
C TYR A 428 -5.48 10.43 -15.05
N PHE A 429 -4.51 10.11 -15.89
CA PHE A 429 -3.13 10.58 -15.73
C PHE A 429 -2.80 11.48 -16.92
N GLY A 430 -2.23 12.64 -16.65
CA GLY A 430 -1.89 13.61 -17.67
C GLY A 430 -0.77 14.56 -17.27
N LEU A 431 -0.65 15.61 -18.07
CA LEU A 431 0.19 16.77 -17.84
C LEU A 431 -0.69 18.02 -17.80
N CYS A 432 -0.48 18.86 -16.78
CA CYS A 432 -1.09 20.18 -16.65
C CYS A 432 -0.02 21.28 -16.70
N THR A 433 -0.44 22.53 -16.79
CA THR A 433 0.42 23.69 -16.56
C THR A 433 -0.14 24.52 -15.41
N TYR A 434 0.75 25.15 -14.64
CA TYR A 434 0.32 26.24 -13.75
C TYR A 434 -0.23 27.39 -14.61
N PRO A 435 -1.35 28.05 -14.25
CA PRO A 435 -1.95 29.11 -15.05
C PRO A 435 -0.94 30.21 -15.44
N GLY A 436 -0.81 30.49 -16.74
CA GLY A 436 0.15 31.45 -17.27
C GLY A 436 1.58 30.93 -17.47
N GLN A 437 1.82 29.62 -17.29
CA GLN A 437 3.10 28.97 -17.58
C GLN A 437 2.96 27.88 -18.66
N GLU A 438 4.08 27.51 -19.28
CA GLU A 438 4.18 26.42 -20.27
C GLU A 438 4.87 25.16 -19.72
N LEU A 439 5.44 25.18 -18.51
CA LEU A 439 6.11 24.04 -17.90
C LEU A 439 5.10 22.93 -17.56
N ARG A 440 5.31 21.72 -18.08
CA ARG A 440 4.43 20.57 -17.83
C ARG A 440 4.64 20.03 -16.41
N ARG A 441 3.56 19.91 -15.66
CA ARG A 441 3.50 19.26 -14.34
C ARG A 441 2.70 17.96 -14.46
N ARG A 442 3.12 16.90 -13.77
CA ARG A 442 2.35 15.65 -13.70
C ARG A 442 1.12 15.82 -12.82
N ILE A 443 -0.02 15.33 -13.30
CA ILE A 443 -1.28 15.34 -12.56
C ILE A 443 -2.01 14.02 -12.74
N ASP A 444 -2.52 13.49 -11.63
CA ASP A 444 -3.22 12.21 -11.55
C ASP A 444 -4.55 12.40 -10.83
N PHE A 445 -5.65 12.03 -11.47
CA PHE A 445 -6.98 11.99 -10.88
C PHE A 445 -7.39 10.54 -10.63
N LYS A 446 -7.97 10.30 -9.45
CA LYS A 446 -8.76 9.11 -9.15
C LYS A 446 -10.11 9.50 -8.59
N VAL A 447 -11.19 9.09 -9.26
CA VAL A 447 -12.55 9.26 -8.74
C VAL A 447 -12.99 7.96 -8.09
N TYR A 448 -13.28 8.01 -6.80
CA TYR A 448 -13.66 6.85 -5.99
C TYR A 448 -15.15 6.90 -5.61
N PRO A 449 -15.86 5.75 -5.67
CA PRO A 449 -17.11 5.54 -4.97
C PRO A 449 -16.94 5.81 -3.46
N ARG A 450 -18.02 6.23 -2.80
CA ARG A 450 -17.96 6.82 -1.46
C ARG A 450 -17.55 5.83 -0.37
N ASP A 451 -17.98 4.58 -0.50
CA ASP A 451 -17.67 3.45 0.36
C ASP A 451 -16.18 3.09 0.35
N ILE A 452 -15.52 3.13 -0.81
CA ILE A 452 -14.09 2.79 -0.95
C ILE A 452 -13.15 4.01 -0.96
N TYR A 453 -13.67 5.24 -0.99
CA TYR A 453 -12.90 6.49 -0.99
C TYR A 453 -11.83 6.54 0.12
N SER A 454 -12.15 6.10 1.34
CA SER A 454 -11.20 6.16 2.47
C SER A 454 -9.93 5.33 2.22
N PHE A 455 -10.08 4.15 1.60
CA PHE A 455 -8.94 3.31 1.21
C PHE A 455 -8.15 3.93 0.06
N GLY A 456 -8.87 4.51 -0.93
CA GLY A 456 -8.28 5.30 -1.99
C GLY A 456 -7.43 6.48 -1.46
N LEU A 457 -7.99 7.29 -0.55
CA LEU A 457 -7.29 8.41 0.05
C LEU A 457 -6.07 7.99 0.85
N ILE A 458 -6.11 6.86 1.57
CA ILE A 458 -4.92 6.30 2.26
C ILE A 458 -3.84 5.93 1.24
N ALA A 459 -4.22 5.15 0.21
CA ALA A 459 -3.29 4.70 -0.84
C ALA A 459 -2.63 5.88 -1.57
N TRP A 460 -3.42 6.89 -1.94
CA TRP A 460 -2.94 8.07 -2.65
C TRP A 460 -2.26 9.09 -1.73
N THR A 461 -2.52 9.07 -0.42
CA THR A 461 -1.66 9.78 0.56
C THR A 461 -0.29 9.12 0.66
N GLY A 462 -0.22 7.78 0.61
CA GLY A 462 1.03 7.02 0.62
C GLY A 462 1.88 7.22 1.89
N ASN A 463 3.19 6.98 1.88
CA ASN A 463 4.04 6.62 0.74
C ASN A 463 3.93 5.14 0.32
N ASP A 464 4.60 4.76 -0.78
CA ASP A 464 4.58 3.40 -1.34
C ASP A 464 4.90 2.31 -0.32
N VAL A 465 5.77 2.58 0.65
CA VAL A 465 6.19 1.58 1.64
C VAL A 465 5.20 1.47 2.79
N LEU A 466 4.52 2.56 3.16
CA LEU A 466 3.34 2.48 4.02
C LEU A 466 2.26 1.60 3.36
N ASN A 467 1.97 1.86 2.08
CA ASN A 467 1.01 1.07 1.30
C ASN A 467 1.42 -0.41 1.20
N ARG A 468 2.67 -0.70 0.79
CA ARG A 468 3.22 -2.07 0.74
C ARG A 468 3.27 -2.75 2.12
N ARG A 469 3.27 -2.01 3.24
CA ARG A 469 3.29 -2.56 4.61
C ARG A 469 1.91 -2.92 5.13
N TYR A 470 0.87 -2.14 4.81
CA TYR A 470 -0.52 -2.53 5.12
C TYR A 470 -0.99 -3.75 4.30
N GLY A 471 -0.20 -4.11 3.28
CA GLY A 471 -0.44 -5.27 2.43
C GLY A 471 -1.11 -4.84 1.13
N TYR A 472 -0.71 -5.49 0.04
CA TYR A 472 -1.41 -5.31 -1.24
C TYR A 472 -2.89 -5.68 -1.08
N ASP A 473 -3.25 -6.67 -0.27
CA ASP A 473 -4.66 -7.05 -0.11
C ASP A 473 -5.49 -5.96 0.61
N PHE A 474 -5.00 -5.34 1.69
CA PHE A 474 -5.78 -4.32 2.44
C PHE A 474 -6.11 -3.05 1.63
N ILE A 475 -5.35 -2.78 0.55
CA ILE A 475 -5.54 -1.61 -0.32
C ILE A 475 -6.04 -2.00 -1.73
N CYS A 476 -5.61 -3.14 -2.28
CA CYS A 476 -5.91 -3.57 -3.65
C CYS A 476 -7.10 -4.52 -3.78
N ILE A 477 -7.80 -4.93 -2.70
CA ILE A 477 -9.12 -5.59 -2.84
C ILE A 477 -10.10 -4.68 -3.62
N HIS A 478 -9.91 -3.34 -3.59
CA HIS A 478 -10.73 -2.37 -4.35
C HIS A 478 -9.93 -1.40 -5.25
N VAL A 479 -8.62 -1.57 -5.43
CA VAL A 479 -7.79 -0.66 -6.26
C VAL A 479 -6.99 -1.44 -7.30
N SER A 480 -7.30 -1.20 -8.58
CA SER A 480 -6.73 -1.93 -9.72
C SER A 480 -5.18 -1.92 -9.75
N LEU A 481 -4.62 -3.12 -9.93
CA LEU A 481 -3.21 -3.47 -9.73
C LEU A 481 -2.20 -2.76 -10.65
N ASN A 482 -2.64 -2.25 -11.81
CA ASN A 482 -1.72 -1.61 -12.78
C ASN A 482 -1.14 -0.27 -12.30
N THR A 483 -1.71 0.31 -11.24
CA THR A 483 -1.43 1.70 -10.85
C THR A 483 -0.11 1.92 -10.09
N PHE A 484 0.50 0.86 -9.55
CA PHE A 484 1.73 0.93 -8.73
C PHE A 484 3.04 0.61 -9.49
N VAL A 485 2.96 0.28 -10.79
CA VAL A 485 4.10 -0.25 -11.57
C VAL A 485 4.80 0.85 -12.41
N GLY A 486 4.36 2.11 -12.30
CA GLY A 486 4.85 3.25 -13.08
C GLY A 486 5.09 4.55 -12.30
N ARG A 487 5.43 4.45 -11.00
CA ARG A 487 5.95 5.55 -10.17
C ARG A 487 7.42 5.31 -9.80
#